data_AF-A0A8H9JVG0-F1
#
_entry.id   AF-A0A8H9JVG0-F1
#
_cell.length_a   1.000
_cell.length_b   1.000
_cell.length_c   1.000
_cell.angle_alpha   90.00
_cell.angle_beta   90.00
_cell.angle_gamma   90.00
#
_symmetry.space_group_name_H-M   'P 1'
#
loop_
_entity.id
_entity.type
_entity.pdbx_description
1 polymer ?
#
loop_
_entity_poly.entity_id
_entity_poly.type
_entity_poly.pdbx_seq_one_letter_code
_entity_poly.pdbx_strand_id
1 'polypeptide(L)'
;MKNIDNDLFLRKNKLEGTMYVEFKYSSAEKEFWNEDSYYIDSDIFEYLLGVFEKSKADFSMFGENYFSFEEVDNLINNLKNIDLEGIADKVIKNSFKEDKYIEKIQIINSLINLVQRLEAWLVKAIELDVIVIILGI
;
A
#
# COMPACT_ATOMS: atom_id res chain seq x y z
N MET A 1 -5.53 -21.02 -3.38
CA MET A 1 -5.23 -19.62 -3.00
C MET A 1 -3.73 -19.51 -2.79
N LYS A 2 -3.09 -18.52 -3.40
CA LYS A 2 -1.65 -18.25 -3.21
C LYS A 2 -1.37 -18.15 -1.71
N ASN A 3 -0.31 -18.79 -1.24
CA ASN A 3 0.26 -18.47 0.06
C ASN A 3 0.36 -16.95 0.16
N ILE A 4 -0.11 -16.38 1.26
CA ILE A 4 0.29 -15.03 1.64
C ILE A 4 1.79 -15.17 1.93
N ASP A 5 2.60 -15.11 0.88
CA ASP A 5 4.02 -14.79 0.98
C ASP A 5 4.03 -13.48 1.77
N ASN A 6 4.66 -13.50 2.96
CA ASN A 6 4.64 -12.43 3.96
C ASN A 6 5.33 -11.12 3.50
N ASP A 7 5.44 -10.92 2.19
CA ASP A 7 5.88 -9.69 1.56
C ASP A 7 4.70 -9.15 0.76
N LEU A 8 3.88 -8.31 1.41
CA LEU A 8 2.73 -7.64 0.79
C LEU A 8 3.16 -6.66 -0.32
N PHE A 9 4.47 -6.39 -0.41
CA PHE A 9 5.04 -5.75 -1.57
C PHE A 9 5.26 -6.76 -2.70
N LEU A 10 4.72 -6.42 -3.86
CA LEU A 10 4.99 -7.16 -5.08
C LEU A 10 6.32 -6.70 -5.68
N ARG A 11 7.00 -7.65 -6.34
CA ARG A 11 8.14 -7.35 -7.22
C ARG A 11 7.61 -7.16 -8.63
N LYS A 12 8.30 -6.37 -9.45
CA LYS A 12 7.92 -6.09 -10.86
C LYS A 12 7.57 -7.35 -11.67
N ASN A 13 8.32 -8.43 -11.50
CA ASN A 13 8.08 -9.71 -12.20
C ASN A 13 6.83 -10.48 -11.71
N LYS A 14 6.16 -10.02 -10.64
CA LYS A 14 4.92 -10.58 -10.10
C LYS A 14 3.66 -9.79 -10.51
N LEU A 15 3.81 -8.70 -11.28
CA LEU A 15 2.70 -7.80 -11.62
C LEU A 15 1.86 -8.27 -12.81
N GLU A 16 2.41 -9.10 -13.70
CA GLU A 16 1.69 -9.53 -14.90
C GLU A 16 0.38 -10.24 -14.53
N GLY A 17 -0.74 -9.74 -15.06
CA GLY A 17 -2.08 -10.25 -14.79
C GLY A 17 -2.58 -10.04 -13.36
N THR A 18 -1.95 -9.15 -12.57
CA THR A 18 -2.34 -8.84 -11.19
C THR A 18 -2.68 -7.35 -11.08
N MET A 19 -3.76 -7.03 -10.38
CA MET A 19 -4.13 -5.65 -10.04
C MET A 19 -3.25 -5.17 -8.89
N TYR A 20 -2.76 -3.92 -8.91
CA TYR A 20 -1.84 -3.43 -7.89
C TYR A 20 -1.81 -1.89 -7.83
N VAL A 21 -1.21 -1.37 -6.76
CA VAL A 21 -0.93 0.07 -6.64
C VAL A 21 0.55 0.36 -6.67
N GLU A 22 0.94 1.31 -7.53
CA GLU A 22 2.32 1.72 -7.74
C GLU A 22 2.66 3.00 -6.99
N PHE A 23 3.81 3.03 -6.34
CA PHE A 23 4.34 4.20 -5.66
C PHE A 23 5.64 4.64 -6.32
N LYS A 24 5.75 5.93 -6.59
CA LYS A 24 6.91 6.50 -7.25
C LYS A 24 7.23 7.92 -6.80
N TYR A 25 8.52 8.20 -6.67
CA TYR A 25 9.03 9.57 -6.59
C TYR A 25 9.05 10.18 -7.99
N SER A 26 8.53 11.40 -8.13
CA SER A 26 8.49 12.05 -9.42
C SER A 26 9.90 12.50 -9.86
N SER A 27 10.28 12.04 -11.05
CA SER A 27 11.11 12.77 -11.99
C SER A 27 10.43 12.62 -13.35
N ALA A 28 10.36 13.68 -14.16
CA ALA A 28 9.61 13.73 -15.42
C ALA A 28 10.06 12.68 -16.48
N GLU A 29 11.10 11.89 -16.18
CA GLU A 29 11.74 10.95 -17.11
C GLU A 29 11.47 9.47 -16.81
N LYS A 30 10.98 9.12 -15.61
CA LYS A 30 10.74 7.71 -15.29
C LYS A 30 9.35 7.31 -15.75
N GLU A 31 9.18 6.10 -16.29
CA GLU A 31 7.86 5.50 -16.55
C GLU A 31 7.32 4.83 -15.28
N PHE A 32 6.03 4.52 -15.20
CA PHE A 32 5.52 3.53 -14.24
C PHE A 32 5.99 2.13 -14.67
N TRP A 33 5.86 1.12 -13.82
CA TRP A 33 6.31 -0.26 -14.05
C TRP A 33 7.82 -0.43 -14.17
N ASN A 34 8.63 0.35 -13.42
CA ASN A 34 10.10 0.22 -13.42
C ASN A 34 10.65 -0.41 -12.12
N GLU A 35 11.96 -0.63 -12.06
CA GLU A 35 12.61 -1.27 -10.89
C GLU A 35 12.65 -0.38 -9.64
N ASP A 36 12.47 0.94 -9.80
CA ASP A 36 12.46 1.92 -8.71
C ASP A 36 11.07 2.08 -8.07
N SER A 37 10.07 1.38 -8.60
CA SER A 37 8.68 1.51 -8.17
C SER A 37 8.34 0.48 -7.11
N TYR A 38 7.51 0.85 -6.16
CA TYR A 38 7.00 -0.06 -5.14
C TYR A 38 5.58 -0.46 -5.47
N TYR A 39 5.22 -1.70 -5.16
CA TYR A 39 3.96 -2.28 -5.60
C TYR A 39 3.25 -2.95 -4.44
N ILE A 40 1.95 -2.73 -4.27
CA ILE A 40 1.12 -3.43 -3.29
C ILE A 40 0.00 -4.17 -4.02
N ASP A 41 -0.26 -5.41 -3.59
CA ASP A 41 -1.38 -6.20 -4.09
C ASP A 41 -2.72 -5.47 -3.91
N SER A 42 -3.57 -5.48 -4.96
CA SER A 42 -4.81 -4.69 -4.94
C SER A 42 -5.80 -5.12 -3.87
N ASP A 43 -5.91 -6.42 -3.56
CA ASP A 43 -6.84 -6.89 -2.53
C ASP A 43 -6.47 -6.30 -1.16
N ILE A 44 -5.17 -6.10 -0.91
CA ILE A 44 -4.67 -5.44 0.30
C ILE A 44 -4.86 -3.93 0.22
N PHE A 45 -4.62 -3.34 -0.96
CA PHE A 45 -4.85 -1.93 -1.19
C PHE A 45 -6.31 -1.52 -0.94
N GLU A 46 -7.30 -2.34 -1.30
CA GLU A 46 -8.71 -2.06 -1.01
C GLU A 46 -8.97 -1.81 0.48
N TYR A 47 -8.28 -2.54 1.36
CA TYR A 47 -8.38 -2.30 2.82
C TYR A 47 -7.69 -1.01 3.27
N LEU A 48 -6.72 -0.54 2.51
CA LEU A 48 -6.00 0.72 2.75
C LEU A 48 -6.65 1.91 2.02
N LEU A 49 -7.58 1.70 1.08
CA LEU A 49 -8.16 2.73 0.22
C LEU A 49 -8.70 3.92 1.03
N GLY A 50 -9.43 3.64 2.10
CA GLY A 50 -9.98 4.68 2.97
C GLY A 50 -8.92 5.54 3.69
N VAL A 51 -7.66 5.09 3.76
CA VAL A 51 -6.53 5.91 4.23
C VAL A 51 -6.14 6.92 3.16
N PHE A 52 -6.04 6.49 1.90
CA PHE A 52 -5.69 7.36 0.77
C PHE A 52 -6.77 8.41 0.50
N GLU A 53 -8.04 8.01 0.48
CA GLU A 53 -9.19 8.93 0.30
C GLU A 53 -9.28 9.99 1.40
N LYS A 54 -8.90 9.65 2.64
CA LYS A 54 -8.84 10.62 3.75
C LYS A 54 -7.64 11.56 3.66
N SER A 55 -6.60 11.16 2.93
CA SER A 55 -5.35 11.92 2.81
C SER A 55 -5.35 12.84 1.60
N LYS A 56 -6.19 12.55 0.60
CA LYS A 56 -6.34 13.30 -0.64
C LYS A 56 -7.80 13.32 -1.10
N ALA A 57 -8.39 14.50 -1.20
CA ALA A 57 -9.82 14.67 -1.46
C ALA A 57 -10.27 14.18 -2.85
N ASP A 58 -9.39 14.24 -3.84
CA ASP A 58 -9.61 13.83 -5.23
C ASP A 58 -8.90 12.50 -5.56
N PHE A 59 -8.63 11.67 -4.55
CA PHE A 59 -8.00 10.37 -4.77
C PHE A 59 -8.86 9.50 -5.69
N SER A 60 -8.23 8.95 -6.74
CA SER A 60 -8.82 8.00 -7.68
C SER A 60 -8.17 6.63 -7.54
N MET A 61 -8.99 5.61 -7.32
CA MET A 61 -8.57 4.20 -7.37
C MET A 61 -8.13 3.76 -8.78
N PHE A 62 -8.50 4.51 -9.83
CA PHE A 62 -8.16 4.21 -11.22
C PHE A 62 -7.55 5.47 -11.86
N GLY A 63 -6.27 5.69 -11.61
CA GLY A 63 -5.56 6.87 -12.11
C GLY A 63 -4.31 7.25 -11.32
N GLU A 64 -3.63 8.27 -11.82
CA GLU A 64 -2.46 8.86 -11.18
C GLU A 64 -2.88 9.88 -10.11
N ASN A 65 -2.39 9.68 -8.89
CA ASN A 65 -2.67 10.54 -7.76
C ASN A 65 -1.38 11.24 -7.35
N TYR A 66 -1.31 12.54 -7.62
CA TYR A 66 -0.18 13.38 -7.24
C TYR A 66 -0.41 13.92 -5.83
N PHE A 67 0.51 13.65 -4.91
CA PHE A 67 0.45 14.11 -3.53
C PHE A 67 1.43 15.28 -3.33
N SER A 68 0.90 16.40 -2.85
CA SER A 68 1.68 17.48 -2.23
C SER A 68 2.29 17.02 -0.90
N PHE A 69 3.29 17.72 -0.39
CA PHE A 69 3.92 17.35 0.89
C PHE A 69 2.94 17.35 2.07
N GLU A 70 1.97 18.27 2.10
CA GLU A 70 0.91 18.27 3.12
C GLU A 70 0.03 17.01 3.01
N GLU A 71 -0.34 16.59 1.79
CA GLU A 71 -1.09 15.35 1.58
C GLU A 71 -0.25 14.10 1.93
N VAL A 72 1.07 14.14 1.71
CA VAL A 72 1.99 13.07 2.15
C VAL A 72 2.04 12.99 3.67
N ASP A 73 2.16 14.13 4.37
CA ASP A 73 2.14 14.16 5.85
C ASP A 73 0.81 13.65 6.40
N ASN A 74 -0.31 14.04 5.78
CA ASN A 74 -1.63 13.52 6.12
C ASN A 74 -1.72 12.00 5.90
N LEU A 75 -1.14 11.49 4.80
CA LEU A 75 -1.08 10.06 4.52
C LEU A 75 -0.29 9.29 5.58
N ILE A 76 0.90 9.79 5.97
CA ILE A 76 1.70 9.19 7.04
C ILE A 76 0.89 9.15 8.35
N ASN A 77 0.22 10.24 8.70
CA ASN A 77 -0.59 10.31 9.92
C ASN A 77 -1.78 9.35 9.88
N ASN A 78 -2.47 9.23 8.75
CA ASN A 78 -3.59 8.30 8.59
C ASN A 78 -3.12 6.84 8.62
N LEU A 79 -1.95 6.52 8.04
CA LEU A 79 -1.33 5.19 8.09
C LEU A 79 -1.00 4.78 9.53
N LYS A 80 -0.52 5.70 10.37
CA LYS A 80 -0.23 5.43 11.80
C LYS A 80 -1.45 5.07 12.63
N ASN A 81 -2.63 5.57 12.23
CA ASN A 81 -3.88 5.40 12.96
C ASN A 81 -4.78 4.31 12.37
N ILE A 82 -4.25 3.50 11.45
CA ILE A 82 -5.04 2.47 10.77
C ILE A 82 -5.41 1.32 11.72
N ASP A 83 -6.66 0.84 11.61
CA ASP A 83 -7.14 -0.32 12.37
C ASP A 83 -6.69 -1.64 11.72
N LEU A 84 -5.47 -2.06 12.03
CA LEU A 84 -4.87 -3.30 11.51
C LEU A 84 -5.61 -4.56 11.96
N GLU A 85 -6.16 -4.57 13.17
CA GLU A 85 -6.92 -5.71 13.68
C GLU A 85 -8.23 -5.88 12.91
N GLY A 86 -8.96 -4.77 12.68
CA GLY A 86 -10.19 -4.77 11.90
C GLY A 86 -9.97 -5.17 10.45
N ILE A 87 -8.83 -4.82 9.84
CA ILE A 87 -8.44 -5.33 8.51
C ILE A 87 -8.20 -6.83 8.56
N ALA A 88 -7.39 -7.32 9.51
CA ALA A 88 -7.08 -8.74 9.63
C ALA A 88 -8.34 -9.59 9.86
N ASP A 89 -9.30 -9.10 10.65
CA ASP A 89 -10.59 -9.77 10.87
C ASP A 89 -11.40 -9.91 9.58
N LYS A 90 -11.41 -8.88 8.71
CA LYS A 90 -12.08 -8.94 7.41
C LYS A 90 -11.43 -9.97 6.48
N VAL A 91 -10.10 -10.00 6.43
CA VAL A 91 -9.34 -10.94 5.60
C VAL A 91 -9.62 -12.39 6.02
N ILE A 92 -9.61 -12.69 7.33
CA ILE A 92 -9.78 -14.05 7.86
C ILE A 92 -11.21 -14.54 7.82
N LYS A 93 -12.19 -13.63 7.84
CA LYS A 93 -13.59 -14.01 7.67
C LYS A 93 -13.79 -14.82 6.38
N ASN A 94 -13.02 -14.51 5.35
CA ASN A 94 -13.04 -15.18 4.04
C ASN A 94 -12.03 -16.34 3.94
N SER A 95 -11.26 -16.62 5.01
CA SER A 95 -10.31 -17.74 5.04
C SER A 95 -10.99 -19.07 5.37
N PHE A 96 -10.53 -20.11 4.67
CA PHE A 96 -10.91 -21.52 4.87
C PHE A 96 -9.91 -22.29 5.75
N LYS A 97 -8.90 -21.64 6.33
CA LYS A 97 -7.92 -22.31 7.20
C LYS A 97 -8.54 -22.70 8.54
N GLU A 98 -8.03 -23.81 9.09
CA GLU A 98 -8.47 -24.37 10.37
C GLU A 98 -8.03 -23.51 11.56
N ASP A 99 -6.79 -23.00 11.56
CA ASP A 99 -6.26 -22.14 12.62
C ASP A 99 -6.31 -20.66 12.23
N LYS A 100 -7.49 -20.07 12.41
CA LYS A 100 -7.76 -18.65 12.15
C LYS A 100 -6.99 -17.71 13.09
N TYR A 101 -6.60 -18.17 14.28
CA TYR A 101 -5.91 -17.35 15.26
C TYR A 101 -4.46 -17.10 14.85
N ILE A 102 -3.72 -18.17 14.51
CA ILE A 102 -2.34 -18.04 14.02
C ILE A 102 -2.30 -17.23 12.72
N GLU A 103 -3.25 -17.48 11.82
CA GLU A 103 -3.36 -16.71 10.57
C GLU A 103 -3.58 -15.21 10.84
N LYS A 104 -4.38 -14.85 11.86
CA LYS A 104 -4.60 -13.44 12.23
C LYS A 104 -3.31 -12.74 12.61
N ILE A 105 -2.53 -13.38 13.47
CA ILE A 105 -1.25 -12.83 13.93
C ILE A 105 -0.30 -12.63 12.74
N GLN A 106 -0.26 -13.58 11.80
CA GLN A 106 0.58 -13.47 10.60
C GLN A 106 0.16 -12.32 9.68
N ILE A 107 -1.15 -12.13 9.48
CA ILE A 107 -1.69 -11.03 8.68
C ILE A 107 -1.36 -9.68 9.34
N ILE A 108 -1.62 -9.55 10.65
CA ILE A 108 -1.32 -8.32 11.40
C ILE A 108 0.16 -7.96 11.27
N ASN A 109 1.06 -8.92 11.49
CA ASN A 109 2.50 -8.68 11.38
C ASN A 109 2.91 -8.24 9.96
N SER A 110 2.31 -8.86 8.93
CA SER A 110 2.55 -8.47 7.54
C SER A 110 2.06 -7.05 7.24
N LEU A 111 0.88 -6.67 7.75
CA LEU A 111 0.35 -5.32 7.60
C LEU A 111 1.17 -4.27 8.36
N ILE A 112 1.65 -4.59 9.57
CA ILE A 112 2.57 -3.72 10.32
C ILE A 112 3.82 -3.44 9.47
N ASN A 113 4.43 -4.49 8.93
CA ASN A 113 5.62 -4.37 8.08
C ASN A 113 5.33 -3.54 6.81
N LEU A 114 4.16 -3.71 6.20
CA LEU A 114 3.72 -2.94 5.04
C LEU A 114 3.61 -1.45 5.38
N VAL A 115 2.89 -1.12 6.45
CA VAL A 115 2.68 0.27 6.91
C VAL A 115 4.00 0.93 7.25
N GLN A 116 4.89 0.25 7.97
CA GLN A 116 6.21 0.79 8.34
C GLN A 116 7.08 1.08 7.11
N ARG A 117 7.06 0.20 6.11
CA ARG A 117 7.81 0.39 4.86
C ARG A 117 7.23 1.52 4.02
N LEU A 118 5.89 1.63 3.93
CA LEU A 118 5.22 2.75 3.29
C LEU A 118 5.57 4.08 3.98
N GLU A 119 5.50 4.12 5.31
CA GLU A 119 5.88 5.31 6.08
C GLU A 119 7.33 5.71 5.79
N ALA A 120 8.27 4.77 5.89
CA ALA A 120 9.68 5.05 5.63
C ALA A 120 9.92 5.58 4.21
N TRP A 121 9.17 5.06 3.23
CA TRP A 121 9.21 5.52 1.85
C TRP A 121 8.65 6.94 1.70
N LEU A 122 7.50 7.24 2.31
CA LEU A 122 6.90 8.58 2.26
C LEU A 122 7.78 9.63 2.96
N VAL A 123 8.37 9.29 4.11
CA VAL A 123 9.33 10.15 4.81
C VAL A 123 10.55 10.42 3.94
N LYS A 124 11.07 9.39 3.26
CA LYS A 124 12.19 9.55 2.32
C LYS A 124 11.82 10.47 1.14
N ALA A 125 10.58 10.43 0.67
CA ALA A 125 10.09 11.34 -0.38
C ALA A 125 10.17 12.81 0.06
N ILE A 126 9.74 13.10 1.29
CA ILE A 126 9.81 14.44 1.88
C ILE A 126 11.26 14.87 2.05
N GLU A 127 12.13 14.00 2.59
CA GLU A 127 13.58 14.28 2.74
C GLU A 127 14.27 14.63 1.42
N LEU A 128 13.83 14.01 0.33
CA LEU A 128 14.37 14.20 -1.00
C LEU A 128 13.71 15.36 -1.78
N ASP A 129 12.70 16.02 -1.20
CA ASP A 129 11.91 17.07 -1.84
C ASP A 129 11.29 16.63 -3.18
N VAL A 130 10.78 15.38 -3.22
CA VAL A 130 10.19 14.78 -4.43
C VAL A 130 8.69 14.55 -4.27
N ILE A 131 7.95 14.84 -5.33
CA ILE A 131 6.50 14.58 -5.38
C ILE A 131 6.25 13.07 -5.34
N VAL A 132 5.26 12.66 -4.55
CA VAL A 132 4.78 11.28 -4.51
C VAL A 132 3.66 11.11 -5.52
N ILE A 133 3.77 10.10 -6.38
CA ILE A 133 2.68 9.69 -7.27
C ILE A 133 2.27 8.26 -6.91
N ILE A 134 0.96 8.09 -6.72
CA ILE A 134 0.33 6.80 -6.44
C ILE A 134 -0.58 6.46 -7.62
N LEU A 135 -0.28 5.39 -8.34
CA LEU A 135 -1.07 4.92 -9.45
C LEU A 135 -1.96 3.77 -9.00
N GLY A 136 -3.28 3.95 -9.08
CA GLY A 136 -4.25 2.87 -8.93
C GLY A 136 -4.54 2.20 -10.27
N ILE A 137 -4.34 0.88 -10.35
CA ILE A 137 -4.57 0.01 -11.53
C ILE A 137 -5.53 -1.09 -11.13
#